data_AF-A0A940BR33-F1
#
_entry.id   AF-A0A940BR33-F1
#
_cell.length_a   1.000
_cell.length_b   1.000
_cell.length_c   1.000
_cell.angle_alpha   90.00
_cell.angle_beta   90.00
_cell.angle_gamma   90.00
#
_symmetry.space_group_name_H-M   'P 1'
#
loop_
_entity.id
_entity.type
_entity.pdbx_description
1 polymer ?
#
loop_
_entity_poly.entity_id
_entity_poly.type
_entity_poly.pdbx_seq_one_letter_code
_entity_poly.pdbx_strand_id
1 'polypeptide(L)'
;MSCISVLAGSYKPITATITVNCLEVKKVDSFKYKIKIKPQKNAPAPTSDELDIIEDNKGEFKVQVTEPGTYDYLIYQVEGDDDKMDYDQTQFEAHLFVTTDDNGELQYTVSVNIANTAKKPLKIEFVNKVSKGGADDTEDTTETPTEVTTEKKTEKKTEKKTSDDGNDGGKDKSKKTGDETYLFVWINIFAISFVGIIVLVIERKRRYNQNE
;
A
#
# COMPACT_ATOMS: atom_id res chain seq x y z
N MET A 1 22.51 -28.61 24.57
CA MET A 1 22.14 -27.54 23.62
C MET A 1 23.42 -27.00 23.02
N SER A 2 23.53 -26.90 21.69
CA SER A 2 24.62 -26.16 21.07
C SER A 2 24.17 -24.71 20.90
N CYS A 3 24.83 -23.77 21.57
CA CYS A 3 24.58 -22.35 21.32
C CYS A 3 25.25 -21.99 19.99
N ILE A 4 24.46 -21.61 18.99
CA ILE A 4 25.03 -21.07 17.74
C ILE A 4 25.58 -19.69 18.06
N SER A 5 26.90 -19.62 18.25
CA SER A 5 27.62 -18.36 18.37
C SER A 5 27.54 -17.61 17.04
N VAL A 6 26.62 -16.64 16.94
CA VAL A 6 26.62 -15.69 15.83
C VAL A 6 27.92 -14.89 15.91
N LEU A 7 28.81 -15.12 14.96
CA LEU A 7 30.05 -14.37 14.85
C LEU A 7 29.72 -12.91 14.51
N ALA A 8 30.19 -11.98 15.32
CA ALA A 8 30.05 -10.55 15.10
C ALA A 8 31.01 -10.05 14.00
N GLY A 9 30.86 -10.59 12.78
CA GLY A 9 31.42 -10.01 11.58
C GLY A 9 30.54 -8.85 11.14
N SER A 10 31.12 -7.67 10.95
CA SER A 10 30.43 -6.54 10.31
C SER A 10 30.10 -6.92 8.86
N TYR A 11 28.82 -6.92 8.50
CA TYR A 11 28.40 -7.21 7.13
C TYR A 11 29.01 -6.21 6.14
N LYS A 12 29.34 -6.68 4.94
CA LYS A 12 29.67 -5.84 3.80
C LYS A 12 28.46 -4.95 3.48
N PRO A 13 28.58 -3.61 3.51
CA PRO A 13 27.42 -2.73 3.28
C PRO A 13 26.83 -2.89 1.88
N ILE A 14 25.51 -2.81 1.78
CA ILE A 14 24.78 -2.80 0.51
C ILE A 14 24.07 -1.46 0.28
N THR A 15 24.03 -1.00 -0.97
CA THR A 15 23.19 0.13 -1.39
C THR A 15 21.81 -0.41 -1.77
N ALA A 16 20.80 -0.10 -0.96
CA ALA A 16 19.41 -0.33 -1.32
C ALA A 16 18.86 0.86 -2.13
N THR A 17 18.17 0.57 -3.22
CA THR A 17 17.50 1.56 -4.08
C THR A 17 15.99 1.47 -3.91
N ILE A 18 15.33 2.59 -3.63
CA ILE A 18 13.87 2.75 -3.62
C ILE A 18 13.50 3.64 -4.81
N THR A 19 12.84 3.06 -5.81
CA THR A 19 12.45 3.76 -7.04
C THR A 19 11.13 4.50 -6.88
N VAL A 20 11.04 5.69 -7.48
CA VAL A 20 9.83 6.52 -7.55
C VAL A 20 9.55 6.93 -9.00
N ASN A 21 8.27 7.08 -9.34
CA ASN A 21 7.80 7.50 -10.66
C ASN A 21 6.81 8.65 -10.49
N CYS A 22 6.72 9.54 -11.48
CA CYS A 22 5.62 10.49 -11.65
C CYS A 22 4.92 10.16 -12.98
N LEU A 23 3.60 10.24 -13.06
CA LEU A 23 2.93 10.14 -14.36
C LEU A 23 3.06 11.46 -15.12
N GLU A 24 3.41 11.35 -16.41
CA GLU A 24 3.59 12.48 -17.31
C GLU A 24 2.26 13.23 -17.52
N VAL A 25 2.28 14.54 -17.23
CA VAL A 25 1.15 15.43 -17.51
C VAL A 25 1.40 16.13 -18.85
N LYS A 26 0.67 15.71 -19.89
CA LYS A 26 0.76 16.33 -21.22
C LYS A 26 0.35 17.81 -21.17
N LYS A 27 1.13 18.67 -21.85
CA LYS A 27 1.03 20.15 -21.92
C LYS A 27 1.74 20.99 -20.83
N VAL A 28 2.77 20.50 -20.15
CA VAL A 28 3.64 21.40 -19.33
C VAL A 28 5.12 21.18 -19.62
N ASP A 29 5.75 22.16 -20.28
CA ASP A 29 7.19 22.15 -20.57
C ASP A 29 8.02 22.36 -19.29
N SER A 30 9.05 21.53 -19.09
CA SER A 30 10.05 21.66 -17.99
C SER A 30 9.50 21.65 -16.55
N PHE A 31 8.37 20.97 -16.30
CA PHE A 31 7.85 20.83 -14.94
C PHE A 31 8.83 20.06 -14.02
N LYS A 32 8.80 20.38 -12.72
CA LYS A 32 9.71 19.83 -11.71
C LYS A 32 8.94 19.27 -10.51
N TYR A 33 8.96 17.95 -10.34
CA TYR A 33 8.36 17.28 -9.18
C TYR A 33 9.41 17.15 -8.06
N LYS A 34 9.12 17.70 -6.87
CA LYS A 34 9.95 17.48 -5.68
C LYS A 34 9.35 16.35 -4.85
N ILE A 35 10.10 15.25 -4.70
CA ILE A 35 9.73 14.10 -3.86
C ILE A 35 10.61 14.09 -2.61
N LYS A 36 10.04 13.73 -1.46
CA LYS A 36 10.77 13.58 -0.19
C LYS A 36 10.64 12.17 0.39
N ILE A 37 11.69 11.75 1.10
CA ILE A 37 11.75 10.53 1.88
C ILE A 37 12.04 10.85 3.36
N LYS A 38 11.38 10.15 4.29
CA LYS A 38 11.62 10.26 5.73
C LYS A 38 11.81 8.86 6.35
N PRO A 39 13.01 8.52 6.88
CA PRO A 39 13.19 7.29 7.65
C PRO A 39 12.26 7.30 8.87
N GLN A 40 11.70 6.14 9.20
CA GLN A 40 10.85 5.95 10.38
C GLN A 40 11.60 5.14 11.44
N LYS A 41 11.33 5.45 12.73
CA LYS A 41 11.93 4.75 13.88
C LYS A 41 13.47 4.81 13.80
N ASN A 42 14.11 3.66 13.59
CA ASN A 42 15.57 3.49 13.54
C ASN A 42 16.07 3.14 12.12
N ALA A 43 15.28 3.42 11.07
CA ALA A 43 15.69 3.18 9.69
C ALA A 43 16.93 4.00 9.31
N PRO A 44 17.94 3.43 8.62
CA PRO A 44 19.13 4.16 8.17
C PRO A 44 18.75 5.38 7.33
N ALA A 45 19.50 6.47 7.50
CA ALA A 45 19.29 7.68 6.71
C ALA A 45 19.57 7.41 5.22
N PRO A 46 18.71 7.90 4.31
CA PRO A 46 18.99 7.86 2.88
C PRO A 46 20.09 8.87 2.52
N THR A 47 20.78 8.63 1.40
CA THR A 47 21.88 9.49 0.90
C THR A 47 21.40 10.90 0.51
N SER A 48 20.11 11.06 0.23
CA SER A 48 19.40 12.34 0.09
C SER A 48 17.98 12.19 0.65
N ASP A 49 17.45 13.20 1.34
CA ASP A 49 16.04 13.23 1.78
C ASP A 49 15.10 13.83 0.72
N GLU A 50 15.65 14.47 -0.32
CA GLU A 50 14.92 15.03 -1.46
C GLU A 50 15.35 14.41 -2.80
N LEU A 51 14.42 14.38 -3.75
CA LEU A 51 14.67 14.20 -5.18
C LEU A 51 13.94 15.28 -5.97
N ASP A 52 14.62 15.79 -7.00
CA ASP A 52 14.08 16.72 -7.98
C ASP A 52 13.96 15.98 -9.32
N ILE A 53 12.73 15.60 -9.70
CA ILE A 53 12.43 14.86 -10.93
C ILE A 53 11.96 15.84 -12.00
N ILE A 54 12.66 15.85 -13.14
CA ILE A 54 12.46 16.78 -14.26
C ILE A 54 12.40 16.01 -15.58
N GLU A 55 13.36 15.11 -15.80
CA GLU A 55 13.49 14.26 -16.99
C GLU A 55 13.19 12.79 -16.63
N ASP A 56 12.85 11.96 -17.63
CA ASP A 56 12.47 10.54 -17.53
C ASP A 56 11.31 10.17 -16.56
N ASN A 57 10.72 11.15 -15.87
CA ASN A 57 9.62 11.00 -14.92
C ASN A 57 9.92 9.99 -13.78
N LYS A 58 11.19 9.80 -13.41
CA LYS A 58 11.67 8.78 -12.46
C LYS A 58 12.72 9.34 -11.50
N GLY A 59 12.84 8.69 -10.35
CA GLY A 59 13.88 8.98 -9.36
C GLY A 59 14.26 7.77 -8.50
N GLU A 60 15.40 7.86 -7.81
CA GLU A 60 15.94 6.80 -6.96
C GLU A 60 16.41 7.37 -5.61
N PHE A 61 15.76 6.98 -4.51
CA PHE A 61 16.35 7.16 -3.19
C PHE A 61 17.33 6.01 -2.91
N LYS A 62 18.51 6.33 -2.38
CA LYS A 62 19.55 5.35 -2.05
C LYS A 62 19.78 5.32 -0.55
N VAL A 63 19.93 4.12 0.00
CA VAL A 63 20.13 3.87 1.43
C VAL A 63 21.32 2.95 1.59
N GLN A 64 22.29 3.33 2.43
CA GLN A 64 23.36 2.42 2.83
C GLN A 64 22.88 1.57 4.01
N VAL A 65 22.91 0.24 3.86
CA VAL A 65 22.52 -0.71 4.92
C VAL A 65 23.71 -1.58 5.30
N THR A 66 23.90 -1.77 6.60
CA THR A 66 25.02 -2.52 7.21
C THR A 66 24.58 -3.73 8.03
N GLU A 67 23.27 -3.96 8.20
CA GLU A 67 22.70 -5.01 9.04
C GLU A 67 21.40 -5.56 8.41
N PRO A 68 21.03 -6.84 8.65
CA PRO A 68 19.71 -7.36 8.34
C PRO A 68 18.62 -6.69 9.18
N GLY A 69 17.42 -6.51 8.61
CA GLY A 69 16.32 -5.86 9.32
C GLY A 69 15.10 -5.55 8.45
N THR A 70 14.22 -4.71 8.99
CA THR A 70 13.10 -4.10 8.26
C THR A 70 13.13 -2.61 8.54
N TYR A 71 13.25 -1.82 7.50
CA TYR A 71 13.45 -0.38 7.57
C TYR A 71 12.31 0.32 6.85
N ASP A 72 11.51 1.07 7.61
CA ASP A 72 10.30 1.73 7.13
C ASP A 72 10.62 3.17 6.70
N TYR A 73 10.12 3.60 5.55
CA TYR A 73 10.28 4.94 5.00
C TYR A 73 8.94 5.53 4.57
N LEU A 74 8.69 6.79 4.90
CA LEU A 74 7.56 7.56 4.40
C LEU A 74 8.01 8.39 3.19
N ILE A 75 7.42 8.14 2.03
CA ILE A 75 7.75 8.82 0.77
C ILE A 75 6.54 9.58 0.27
N TYR A 76 6.71 10.85 -0.07
CA TYR A 76 5.62 11.75 -0.42
C TYR A 76 6.09 12.86 -1.37
N GLN A 77 5.19 13.37 -2.19
CA GLN A 77 5.45 14.52 -3.04
C GLN A 77 5.28 15.82 -2.24
N VAL A 78 6.07 16.84 -2.57
CA VAL A 78 5.92 18.20 -2.06
C VAL A 78 5.09 19.00 -3.05
N GLU A 79 4.09 19.71 -2.54
CA GLU A 79 3.31 20.70 -3.30
C GLU A 79 4.22 21.83 -3.79
N GLY A 80 4.02 22.27 -5.02
CA GLY A 80 4.77 23.37 -5.64
C GLY A 80 3.87 24.55 -5.96
N ASP A 81 4.45 25.57 -6.61
CA ASP A 81 3.82 26.89 -6.76
C ASP A 81 2.97 27.06 -8.04
N ASP A 82 2.67 25.99 -8.80
CA ASP A 82 1.88 26.06 -10.04
C ASP A 82 0.36 25.92 -9.76
N ASP A 83 -0.39 27.00 -9.97
CA ASP A 83 -1.84 27.08 -9.72
C ASP A 83 -2.70 26.29 -10.75
N LYS A 84 -2.05 25.70 -11.76
CA LYS A 84 -2.67 24.83 -12.76
C LYS A 84 -2.42 23.35 -12.50
N MET A 85 -1.79 22.97 -11.39
CA MET A 85 -1.49 21.58 -11.04
C MET A 85 -2.07 21.14 -9.70
N ASP A 86 -2.95 20.14 -9.73
CA ASP A 86 -3.33 19.37 -8.54
C ASP A 86 -2.18 18.40 -8.22
N TYR A 87 -1.30 18.78 -7.28
CA TYR A 87 -0.18 17.96 -6.81
C TYR A 87 -0.65 16.70 -6.06
N ASP A 88 -0.04 15.53 -6.30
CA ASP A 88 -0.46 14.29 -5.66
C ASP A 88 -0.12 14.25 -4.15
N GLN A 89 -1.16 14.18 -3.33
CA GLN A 89 -1.07 14.14 -1.86
C GLN A 89 -0.88 12.72 -1.29
N THR A 90 -0.74 11.70 -2.16
CA THR A 90 -0.57 10.30 -1.76
C THR A 90 0.76 10.12 -1.00
N GLN A 91 0.69 9.55 0.20
CA GLN A 91 1.87 9.17 0.97
C GLN A 91 2.07 7.66 0.89
N PHE A 92 3.29 7.23 0.59
CA PHE A 92 3.68 5.83 0.42
C PHE A 92 4.53 5.39 1.61
N GLU A 93 4.19 4.24 2.19
CA GLU A 93 5.01 3.54 3.17
C GLU A 93 5.84 2.49 2.43
N ALA A 94 7.13 2.75 2.28
CA ALA A 94 8.09 1.83 1.67
C ALA A 94 8.81 1.02 2.76
N HIS A 95 8.75 -0.30 2.65
CA HIS A 95 9.36 -1.24 3.59
C HIS A 95 10.52 -1.93 2.91
N LEU A 96 11.73 -1.58 3.35
CA LEU A 96 12.98 -2.18 2.92
C LEU A 96 13.30 -3.36 3.84
N PHE A 97 13.13 -4.58 3.34
CA PHE A 97 13.50 -5.81 4.03
C PHE A 97 14.91 -6.21 3.61
N VAL A 98 15.80 -6.42 4.58
CA VAL A 98 17.20 -6.79 4.34
C VAL A 98 17.52 -8.09 5.08
N THR A 99 18.06 -9.05 4.36
CA THR A 99 18.38 -10.41 4.83
C THR A 99 19.80 -10.78 4.39
N THR A 100 20.32 -11.90 4.88
CA THR A 100 21.52 -12.54 4.30
C THR A 100 21.11 -13.59 3.27
N ASP A 101 21.94 -13.81 2.25
CA ASP A 101 21.90 -15.05 1.45
C ASP A 101 22.72 -16.19 2.08
N ASP A 102 22.79 -17.34 1.39
CA ASP A 102 23.51 -18.54 1.83
C ASP A 102 25.03 -18.34 2.01
N ASN A 103 25.61 -17.27 1.42
CA ASN A 103 27.02 -16.89 1.59
C ASN A 103 27.22 -15.91 2.76
N GLY A 104 26.15 -15.39 3.34
CA GLY A 104 26.18 -14.32 4.34
C GLY A 104 26.29 -12.90 3.77
N GLU A 105 26.18 -12.70 2.44
CA GLU A 105 26.11 -11.35 1.88
C GLU A 105 24.70 -10.76 2.07
N LEU A 106 24.61 -9.44 2.27
CA LEU A 106 23.32 -8.76 2.43
C LEU A 106 22.58 -8.70 1.08
N GLN A 107 21.30 -9.04 1.11
CA GLN A 107 20.35 -8.92 0.01
C GLN A 107 19.13 -8.12 0.49
N TYR A 108 18.39 -7.48 -0.41
CA TYR A 108 17.22 -6.69 -0.04
C TYR A 108 16.03 -6.82 -0.99
N THR A 109 14.85 -6.52 -0.47
CA THR A 109 13.62 -6.32 -1.24
C THR A 109 12.88 -5.08 -0.72
N VAL A 110 12.12 -4.42 -1.59
CA VAL A 110 11.27 -3.28 -1.23
C VAL A 110 9.81 -3.65 -1.51
N SER A 111 8.93 -3.40 -0.55
CA SER A 111 7.47 -3.43 -0.77
C SER A 111 6.85 -2.09 -0.40
N VAL A 112 5.65 -1.81 -0.92
CA VAL A 112 4.99 -0.50 -0.77
C VAL A 112 3.54 -0.68 -0.31
N ASN A 113 3.11 0.12 0.66
CA ASN A 113 1.70 0.35 0.99
C ASN A 113 1.37 1.85 0.76
N ILE A 114 0.09 2.18 0.55
CA ILE A 114 -0.37 3.58 0.62
C ILE A 114 -0.81 3.87 2.05
N ALA A 115 -0.22 4.90 2.67
CA ALA A 115 -0.38 5.21 4.09
C ALA A 115 -1.86 5.36 4.49
N ASN A 116 -2.20 4.85 5.67
CA ASN A 116 -3.58 4.80 6.18
C ASN A 116 -4.57 3.99 5.32
N THR A 117 -4.11 3.12 4.42
CA THR A 117 -4.97 2.24 3.60
C THR A 117 -4.48 0.79 3.57
N ALA A 118 -5.33 -0.12 3.07
CA ALA A 118 -4.94 -1.50 2.78
C ALA A 118 -4.34 -1.70 1.36
N LYS A 119 -4.12 -0.63 0.59
CA LYS A 119 -3.65 -0.72 -0.81
C LYS A 119 -2.14 -0.97 -0.88
N LYS A 120 -1.74 -1.94 -1.71
CA LYS A 120 -0.34 -2.38 -1.89
C LYS A 120 0.07 -2.28 -3.36
N PRO A 121 0.52 -1.11 -3.84
CA PRO A 121 0.95 -0.94 -5.22
C PRO A 121 2.31 -1.64 -5.46
N LEU A 122 2.58 -2.03 -6.71
CA LEU A 122 3.85 -2.68 -7.09
C LEU A 122 5.04 -1.71 -7.20
N LYS A 123 4.77 -0.40 -7.21
CA LYS A 123 5.75 0.70 -7.34
C LYS A 123 5.21 1.96 -6.68
N ILE A 124 6.10 2.89 -6.35
CA ILE A 124 5.71 4.27 -6.00
C ILE A 124 5.48 5.03 -7.31
N GLU A 125 4.29 5.60 -7.46
CA GLU A 125 3.87 6.34 -8.66
C GLU A 125 2.92 7.47 -8.26
N PHE A 126 3.38 8.72 -8.45
CA PHE A 126 2.63 9.94 -8.16
C PHE A 126 1.82 10.39 -9.40
N VAL A 127 0.57 10.79 -9.20
CA VAL A 127 -0.39 11.10 -10.27
C VAL A 127 -0.93 12.53 -10.14
N ASN A 128 -0.13 13.47 -10.62
CA ASN A 128 -0.47 14.89 -10.74
C ASN A 128 -1.52 15.12 -11.84
N LYS A 129 -2.29 16.21 -11.76
CA LYS A 129 -3.37 16.52 -12.73
C LYS A 129 -3.41 18.00 -13.06
N VAL A 130 -3.82 18.35 -14.28
CA VAL A 130 -4.10 19.76 -14.63
C VAL A 130 -5.41 20.22 -13.98
N SER A 131 -5.32 21.27 -13.17
CA SER A 131 -6.44 21.94 -12.52
C SER A 131 -7.30 22.67 -13.56
N LYS A 132 -8.63 22.56 -13.44
CA LYS A 132 -9.58 23.04 -14.47
C LYS A 132 -9.63 24.56 -14.69
N GLY A 133 -8.86 25.35 -13.94
CA GLY A 133 -8.72 26.80 -14.15
C GLY A 133 -7.84 27.18 -15.34
N GLY A 134 -6.94 26.30 -15.78
CA GLY A 134 -5.98 26.57 -16.87
C GLY A 134 -6.55 26.48 -18.29
N ALA A 135 -7.85 26.73 -18.49
CA ALA A 135 -8.56 26.49 -19.75
C ALA A 135 -8.92 27.80 -20.49
N ASP A 136 -7.90 28.56 -20.90
CA ASP A 136 -8.04 29.66 -21.86
C ASP A 136 -6.74 29.79 -22.69
N ASP A 137 -6.58 28.91 -23.69
CA ASP A 137 -6.57 29.30 -25.13
C ASP A 137 -6.45 28.04 -26.04
N THR A 138 -6.65 28.22 -27.34
CA THR A 138 -6.46 27.25 -28.45
C THR A 138 -7.43 26.06 -28.55
N GLU A 139 -8.62 26.40 -29.05
CA GLU A 139 -9.30 25.79 -30.23
C GLU A 139 -9.90 24.36 -30.19
N ASP A 140 -11.07 24.26 -30.82
CA ASP A 140 -11.97 23.11 -30.95
C ASP A 140 -11.49 22.12 -32.05
N THR A 141 -11.55 20.81 -31.77
CA THR A 141 -11.78 19.83 -32.84
C THR A 141 -12.66 18.71 -32.32
N THR A 142 -13.96 18.99 -32.40
CA THR A 142 -15.10 18.09 -32.26
C THR A 142 -14.92 16.80 -33.07
N GLU A 143 -15.04 15.65 -32.41
CA GLU A 143 -15.80 14.51 -32.96
C GLU A 143 -16.72 13.91 -31.88
N THR A 144 -17.97 13.63 -32.27
CA THR A 144 -19.05 13.13 -31.42
C THR A 144 -19.46 11.73 -31.86
N PRO A 145 -19.61 10.79 -30.92
CA PRO A 145 -20.69 9.79 -31.04
C PRO A 145 -21.77 9.99 -29.97
N THR A 146 -22.97 10.33 -30.42
CA THR A 146 -24.22 10.35 -29.65
C THR A 146 -24.67 8.91 -29.33
N GLU A 147 -25.08 8.61 -28.09
CA GLU A 147 -26.42 8.03 -27.83
C GLU A 147 -26.91 8.16 -26.37
N VAL A 148 -27.89 9.04 -26.18
CA VAL A 148 -29.08 8.96 -25.32
C VAL A 148 -29.10 8.00 -24.10
N THR A 149 -29.32 8.58 -22.91
CA THR A 149 -30.43 8.16 -22.03
C THR A 149 -30.96 9.39 -21.28
N THR A 150 -32.27 9.49 -21.10
CA THR A 150 -33.00 10.71 -20.67
C THR A 150 -33.88 10.42 -19.44
N GLU A 151 -34.08 11.46 -18.61
CA GLU A 151 -34.95 11.49 -17.42
C GLU A 151 -34.51 10.61 -16.22
N LYS A 152 -34.88 10.92 -14.96
CA LYS A 152 -35.99 11.76 -14.50
C LYS A 152 -35.68 12.56 -13.21
N LYS A 153 -36.23 13.77 -13.10
CA LYS A 153 -36.22 14.65 -11.90
C LYS A 153 -37.64 14.79 -11.32
N THR A 154 -37.77 14.84 -9.98
CA THR A 154 -38.79 15.56 -9.14
C THR A 154 -38.67 14.99 -7.70
N GLU A 155 -38.18 15.74 -6.69
CA GLU A 155 -38.94 16.59 -5.73
C GLU A 155 -39.89 15.77 -4.79
N LYS A 156 -40.03 15.98 -3.46
CA LYS A 156 -40.15 17.26 -2.71
C LYS A 156 -40.16 17.10 -1.16
N LYS A 157 -39.19 17.72 -0.46
CA LYS A 157 -39.29 18.68 0.69
C LYS A 157 -39.96 18.35 2.07
N THR A 158 -39.35 18.88 3.15
CA THR A 158 -39.86 19.12 4.56
C THR A 158 -39.83 17.88 5.47
N GLU A 159 -39.61 17.91 6.81
CA GLU A 159 -39.81 18.96 7.84
C GLU A 159 -38.70 19.04 8.94
N LYS A 160 -38.91 19.75 10.08
CA LYS A 160 -37.86 20.35 10.95
C LYS A 160 -38.24 20.45 12.46
N LYS A 161 -37.33 20.02 13.36
CA LYS A 161 -36.99 20.48 14.76
C LYS A 161 -36.43 19.26 15.57
N THR A 162 -35.47 19.33 16.51
CA THR A 162 -35.22 20.18 17.72
C THR A 162 -36.25 19.92 18.84
N SER A 163 -35.93 19.44 20.05
CA SER A 163 -34.72 18.88 20.72
C SER A 163 -35.20 18.08 21.98
N ASP A 164 -34.52 17.80 23.11
CA ASP A 164 -33.23 18.20 23.72
C ASP A 164 -32.82 17.25 24.90
N ASP A 165 -31.59 17.45 25.43
CA ASP A 165 -31.03 16.98 26.74
C ASP A 165 -30.86 15.46 27.04
N GLY A 166 -29.90 15.11 27.93
CA GLY A 166 -29.68 13.75 28.47
C GLY A 166 -28.22 13.34 28.75
N ASN A 167 -27.66 13.69 29.92
CA ASN A 167 -26.31 13.31 30.39
C ASN A 167 -26.30 12.02 31.26
N ASP A 168 -25.31 11.12 31.09
CA ASP A 168 -24.39 10.59 32.15
C ASP A 168 -23.46 9.43 31.63
N GLY A 169 -22.43 9.02 32.40
CA GLY A 169 -22.38 7.59 32.75
C GLY A 169 -21.14 6.72 32.49
N GLY A 170 -20.20 7.06 31.60
CA GLY A 170 -18.82 6.50 31.55
C GLY A 170 -18.52 4.98 31.34
N LYS A 171 -17.21 4.71 31.23
CA LYS A 171 -16.44 3.43 31.28
C LYS A 171 -16.28 2.48 30.07
N ASP A 172 -15.04 1.99 30.03
CA ASP A 172 -14.44 0.77 29.43
C ASP A 172 -14.62 0.38 27.95
N LYS A 173 -13.58 0.74 27.18
CA LYS A 173 -12.76 -0.15 26.33
C LYS A 173 -13.48 -1.27 25.55
N SER A 174 -13.59 -1.05 24.24
CA SER A 174 -13.28 -2.10 23.26
C SER A 174 -12.55 -1.50 22.05
N LYS A 175 -11.40 -2.07 21.68
CA LYS A 175 -10.77 -1.81 20.38
C LYS A 175 -11.45 -2.71 19.36
N LYS A 176 -12.12 -2.15 18.35
CA LYS A 176 -12.62 -2.93 17.21
C LYS A 176 -11.46 -3.33 16.30
N THR A 177 -11.02 -4.58 16.40
CA THR A 177 -10.37 -5.27 15.27
C THR A 177 -11.40 -5.46 14.17
N GLY A 178 -11.05 -5.12 12.93
CA GLY A 178 -11.93 -5.18 11.75
C GLY A 178 -11.94 -6.57 11.11
N ASP A 179 -12.16 -7.62 11.90
CA ASP A 179 -11.94 -9.00 11.47
C ASP A 179 -13.18 -9.58 10.78
N GLU A 180 -13.37 -9.24 9.50
CA GLU A 180 -14.35 -9.85 8.58
C GLU A 180 -14.07 -11.36 8.38
N THR A 181 -14.42 -12.16 9.38
CA THR A 181 -14.20 -13.61 9.39
C THR A 181 -15.17 -14.29 8.44
N TYR A 182 -14.69 -14.63 7.24
CA TYR A 182 -15.48 -15.28 6.19
C TYR A 182 -16.05 -16.63 6.67
N LEU A 183 -17.34 -16.62 7.06
CA LEU A 183 -17.99 -17.70 7.79
C LEU A 183 -18.01 -19.04 7.02
N PHE A 184 -17.94 -18.98 5.70
CA PHE A 184 -17.82 -20.13 4.79
C PHE A 184 -16.51 -20.91 4.91
N VAL A 185 -15.40 -20.30 5.37
CA VAL A 185 -14.10 -20.98 5.48
C VAL A 185 -14.14 -22.11 6.51
N TRP A 186 -14.76 -21.85 7.66
CA TRP A 186 -14.90 -22.82 8.75
C TRP A 186 -15.77 -24.02 8.33
N ILE A 187 -16.85 -23.79 7.59
CA ILE A 187 -17.78 -24.85 7.12
C ILE A 187 -17.03 -25.87 6.24
N ASN A 188 -16.17 -25.39 5.34
CA ASN A 188 -15.39 -26.26 4.45
C ASN A 188 -14.36 -27.10 5.23
N ILE A 189 -13.70 -26.53 6.24
CA ILE A 189 -12.70 -27.24 7.07
C ILE A 189 -13.34 -28.41 7.82
N PHE A 190 -14.51 -28.21 8.44
CA PHE A 190 -15.22 -29.29 9.15
C PHE A 190 -15.72 -30.40 8.21
N ALA A 191 -16.21 -30.06 7.02
CA ALA A 191 -16.68 -31.03 6.05
C ALA A 191 -15.57 -31.98 5.57
N ILE A 192 -14.40 -31.43 5.22
CA ILE A 192 -13.24 -32.22 4.77
C ILE A 192 -12.73 -33.16 5.87
N SER A 193 -12.69 -32.68 7.12
CA SER A 193 -12.24 -33.46 8.28
C SER A 193 -13.09 -34.71 8.51
N PHE A 194 -14.42 -34.60 8.45
CA PHE A 194 -15.33 -35.74 8.65
C PHE A 194 -15.16 -36.82 7.57
N VAL A 195 -15.02 -36.44 6.30
CA VAL A 195 -14.83 -37.41 5.20
C VAL A 195 -13.56 -38.23 5.39
N GLY A 196 -12.44 -37.59 5.76
CA GLY A 196 -11.17 -38.28 6.00
C GLY A 196 -11.25 -39.33 7.12
N ILE A 197 -11.91 -38.99 8.23
CA ILE A 197 -12.11 -39.92 9.35
C ILE A 197 -13.00 -41.10 8.95
N ILE A 198 -14.07 -40.86 8.19
CA ILE A 198 -14.98 -41.92 7.71
C ILE A 198 -14.25 -42.90 6.78
N VAL A 199 -13.43 -42.40 5.85
CA VAL A 199 -12.61 -43.25 4.96
C VAL A 199 -11.65 -44.13 5.77
N LEU A 200 -10.91 -43.55 6.72
CA LEU A 200 -9.98 -44.31 7.56
C LEU A 200 -10.66 -45.40 8.40
N VAL A 201 -11.89 -45.15 8.89
CA VAL A 201 -12.68 -46.15 9.62
C VAL A 201 -13.18 -47.26 8.68
N ILE A 202 -13.61 -46.93 7.46
CA ILE A 202 -14.01 -47.92 6.45
C ILE A 202 -12.82 -48.79 6.02
N GLU A 203 -11.65 -48.20 5.80
CA GLU A 203 -10.43 -48.95 5.45
C GLU A 203 -9.96 -49.84 6.61
N ARG A 204 -9.95 -49.33 7.84
CA ARG A 204 -9.61 -50.14 9.03
C ARG A 204 -10.55 -51.32 9.20
N LYS A 205 -11.86 -51.14 8.94
CA LYS A 205 -12.84 -52.24 8.96
C LYS A 205 -12.63 -53.24 7.81
N ARG A 206 -12.35 -52.77 6.59
CA ARG A 206 -11.97 -53.65 5.46
C ARG A 206 -10.72 -54.48 5.75
N ARG A 207 -9.70 -53.88 6.38
CA ARG A 207 -8.46 -54.60 6.79
C ARG A 207 -8.73 -55.65 7.86
N TYR A 208 -9.67 -55.41 8.79
CA TYR A 208 -10.08 -56.39 9.78
C TYR A 208 -10.80 -57.58 9.11
N ASN A 209 -11.83 -57.31 8.30
CA ASN A 209 -12.62 -58.28 7.52
C ASN A 209 -11.87 -58.95 6.33
N GLN A 210 -10.53 -58.93 6.34
CA GLN A 210 -9.66 -59.65 5.39
C GLN A 210 -8.57 -60.47 6.12
N ASN A 211 -8.55 -60.43 7.45
CA ASN A 211 -7.60 -61.11 8.32
C ASN A 211 -8.31 -62.13 9.26
N GLU A 212 -9.54 -62.53 8.89
CA GLU A 212 -10.44 -63.46 9.58
C GLU A 212 -11.01 -64.45 8.53
#